data_AF-A0A9P0EC57-F1
#
_entry.id   AF-A0A9P0EC57-F1
#
_cell.length_a   1.000
_cell.length_b   1.000
_cell.length_c   1.000
_cell.angle_alpha   90.00
_cell.angle_beta   90.00
_cell.angle_gamma   90.00
#
_symmetry.space_group_name_H-M   'P 1'
#
loop_
_entity.id
_entity.type
_entity.pdbx_description
1 polymer ?
#
loop_
_entity_poly.entity_id
_entity_poly.type
_entity_poly.pdbx_seq_one_letter_code
_entity_poly.pdbx_strand_id
1 'polypeptide(L)'
;MATDDKQRLDIFECLPIEKIEDLVIWKRPNVSWAGLVKKIEKRTDYCCSSYPVCSFNSKPNFMKAHSVPKTLVCHDMKGGYLDDRWVNGSENSDEYKFLLWSCIDIFVYFSHKFITIPPLCWINAGHTHGVKVLGTIITEGSEGAKLWDRMAASRTMIREFAFRLTLICDHYGFDGYLINIENTISKEAMAALFYGLDLLIKNVKTLSPDKIFIWYDAVNFPSGELKWQNKLNNLNRKFFDMCDGIFLNYGWSEEDLIATVEESGSRKTDVYVGVDVFGRGCFGGGGFTTCEAFFAYFVLVPE
;
A
#
# COMPACT_ATOMS: atom_id res chain seq x y z
N MET A 1 37.73 -9.68 20.25
CA MET A 1 37.61 -8.92 18.98
C MET A 1 37.66 -9.92 17.84
N ALA A 2 36.50 -10.28 17.32
CA ALA A 2 36.32 -10.94 16.04
C ALA A 2 34.96 -10.45 15.54
N THR A 3 34.96 -9.26 14.96
CA THR A 3 33.81 -8.71 14.22
C THR A 3 33.73 -9.49 12.92
N ASP A 4 32.95 -10.56 12.92
CA ASP A 4 32.51 -11.23 11.69
C ASP A 4 31.46 -10.32 11.03
N ASP A 5 31.91 -9.15 10.54
CA ASP A 5 31.18 -8.31 9.59
C ASP A 5 31.17 -9.07 8.25
N LYS A 6 30.44 -10.19 8.20
CA LYS A 6 30.04 -10.78 6.93
C LYS A 6 29.29 -9.70 6.17
N GLN A 7 29.86 -9.26 5.05
CA GLN A 7 29.21 -8.33 4.14
C GLN A 7 27.81 -8.86 3.84
N ARG A 8 26.78 -8.14 4.31
CA ARG A 8 25.41 -8.41 3.91
C ARG A 8 25.28 -7.92 2.47
N LEU A 9 25.18 -8.87 1.54
CA LEU A 9 24.99 -8.65 0.12
C LEU A 9 23.54 -9.01 -0.22
N ASP A 10 22.83 -8.10 -0.87
CA ASP A 10 21.49 -8.30 -1.42
C ASP A 10 21.52 -7.77 -2.86
N ILE A 11 22.25 -8.47 -3.72
CA ILE A 11 22.53 -8.01 -5.10
C ILE A 11 21.77 -8.77 -6.17
N PHE A 12 21.25 -9.96 -5.86
CA PHE A 12 20.62 -10.84 -6.85
C PHE A 12 19.10 -10.97 -6.68
N GLU A 13 18.60 -10.82 -5.46
CA GLU A 13 17.22 -11.16 -5.12
C GLU A 13 16.65 -10.15 -4.11
N CYS A 14 15.38 -9.79 -4.29
CA CYS A 14 14.58 -9.06 -3.33
C CYS A 14 13.81 -10.05 -2.45
N LEU A 15 13.93 -9.93 -1.12
CA LEU A 15 13.27 -10.81 -0.17
C LEU A 15 12.46 -10.01 0.86
N PRO A 16 11.33 -10.54 1.33
CA PRO A 16 10.58 -9.96 2.42
C PRO A 16 11.31 -10.12 3.75
N ILE A 17 10.81 -9.43 4.78
CA ILE A 17 11.16 -9.75 6.18
C ILE A 17 9.96 -10.48 6.79
N GLU A 18 10.17 -11.73 7.22
CA GLU A 18 9.08 -12.59 7.67
C GLU A 18 8.80 -12.52 9.17
N LYS A 19 9.77 -12.05 9.96
CA LYS A 19 9.70 -12.06 11.43
C LYS A 19 10.17 -10.75 12.04
N ILE A 20 9.61 -10.43 13.21
CA ILE A 20 10.00 -9.23 13.97
C ILE A 20 11.46 -9.29 14.42
N GLU A 21 11.96 -10.48 14.76
CA GLU A 21 13.34 -10.68 15.19
C GLU A 21 14.34 -10.31 14.08
N ASP A 22 14.01 -10.63 12.83
CA ASP A 22 14.82 -10.26 11.66
C ASP A 22 14.73 -8.76 11.35
N LEU A 23 13.55 -8.16 11.56
CA LEU A 23 13.34 -6.73 11.38
C LEU A 23 14.15 -5.90 12.38
N VAL A 24 14.11 -6.25 13.67
CA VAL A 24 14.78 -5.46 14.72
C VAL A 24 16.32 -5.49 14.59
N ILE A 25 16.88 -6.58 14.05
CA ILE A 25 18.31 -6.69 13.78
C ILE A 25 18.70 -6.22 12.37
N TRP A 26 17.73 -5.81 11.54
CA TRP A 26 18.00 -5.42 10.17
C TRP A 26 18.98 -4.24 10.11
N LYS A 27 19.97 -4.35 9.24
CA LYS A 27 20.98 -3.33 8.97
C LYS A 27 21.05 -3.10 7.47
N ARG A 28 21.32 -1.84 7.08
CA ARG A 28 21.57 -1.48 5.68
C ARG A 28 22.66 -2.38 5.10
N PRO A 29 22.39 -3.10 4.01
CA PRO A 29 23.41 -3.84 3.28
C PRO A 29 24.49 -2.90 2.72
N ASN A 30 25.73 -3.39 2.64
CA ASN A 30 26.85 -2.60 2.13
C ASN A 30 26.85 -2.52 0.59
N VAL A 31 26.39 -3.58 -0.06
CA VAL A 31 26.22 -3.66 -1.52
C VAL A 31 24.83 -4.22 -1.76
N SER A 32 24.00 -3.42 -2.42
CA SER A 32 22.57 -3.69 -2.59
C SER A 32 22.11 -3.32 -3.98
N TRP A 33 21.15 -4.09 -4.51
CA TRP A 33 20.41 -3.72 -5.71
C TRP A 33 19.65 -2.40 -5.55
N ALA A 34 19.43 -1.92 -4.32
CA ALA A 34 18.82 -0.64 -4.05
C ALA A 34 19.52 0.54 -4.77
N GLY A 35 20.83 0.43 -5.03
CA GLY A 35 21.57 1.42 -5.82
C GLY A 35 21.13 1.52 -7.28
N LEU A 36 20.35 0.55 -7.78
CA LEU A 36 19.76 0.52 -9.13
C LEU A 36 18.36 1.14 -9.19
N VAL A 37 17.80 1.55 -8.04
CA VAL A 37 16.47 2.17 -7.96
C VAL A 37 16.52 3.54 -8.62
N LYS A 38 15.65 3.75 -9.61
CA LYS A 38 15.46 5.03 -10.28
C LYS A 38 14.70 5.98 -9.36
N LYS A 39 14.94 7.29 -9.50
CA LYS A 39 14.06 8.28 -8.87
C LYS A 39 12.70 8.28 -9.57
N ILE A 40 11.65 8.57 -8.81
CA ILE A 40 10.32 8.76 -9.37
C ILE A 40 10.31 9.96 -10.33
N GLU A 41 9.83 9.75 -11.55
CA GLU A 41 9.71 10.77 -12.57
C GLU A 41 8.50 11.68 -12.30
N LYS A 42 8.60 12.94 -12.70
CA LYS A 42 7.48 13.87 -12.56
C LYS A 42 6.40 13.54 -13.59
N ARG A 43 5.16 13.34 -13.14
CA ARG A 43 3.98 13.23 -14.01
C ARG A 43 3.31 14.59 -14.26
N THR A 44 2.48 14.65 -15.30
CA THR A 44 1.65 15.83 -15.61
C THR A 44 0.65 16.11 -14.48
N ASP A 45 0.39 17.39 -14.22
CA ASP A 45 -0.64 17.84 -13.26
C ASP A 45 -2.06 17.75 -13.84
N TYR A 46 -2.22 17.10 -15.00
CA TYR A 46 -3.46 17.05 -15.76
C TYR A 46 -3.82 15.61 -16.15
N CYS A 47 -5.10 15.27 -15.97
CA CYS A 47 -5.70 14.02 -16.43
C CYS A 47 -6.65 14.31 -17.60
N CYS A 48 -6.71 13.40 -18.58
CA CYS A 48 -7.69 13.49 -19.66
C CYS A 48 -9.02 12.92 -19.16
N SER A 49 -10.10 13.69 -19.21
CA SER A 49 -11.41 13.27 -18.70
C SER A 49 -12.19 12.37 -19.66
N SER A 50 -11.85 12.40 -20.95
CA SER A 50 -12.48 11.53 -21.94
C SER A 50 -11.65 11.39 -23.22
N TYR A 51 -11.61 10.17 -23.76
CA TYR A 51 -11.36 9.92 -25.18
C TYR A 51 -12.64 9.34 -25.76
N PRO A 52 -13.68 10.14 -26.03
CA PRO A 52 -14.94 9.59 -26.52
C PRO A 52 -14.75 8.97 -27.90
N VAL A 53 -13.88 9.56 -28.74
CA VAL A 53 -13.42 9.03 -30.03
C VAL A 53 -12.05 9.64 -30.36
N CYS A 54 -11.06 8.82 -30.74
CA CYS A 54 -9.83 9.29 -31.39
C CYS A 54 -10.17 9.89 -32.76
N SER A 55 -10.51 11.18 -32.79
CA SER A 55 -10.76 11.93 -34.02
C SER A 55 -9.82 13.13 -34.09
N PHE A 56 -9.37 13.49 -35.30
CA PHE A 56 -8.46 14.61 -35.54
C PHE A 56 -8.99 15.96 -35.02
N ASN A 57 -10.31 16.08 -34.87
CA ASN A 57 -10.97 17.31 -34.45
C ASN A 57 -11.37 17.34 -32.97
N SER A 58 -11.20 16.23 -32.24
CA SER A 58 -11.50 16.16 -30.82
C SER A 58 -10.36 16.81 -30.02
N LYS A 59 -10.64 17.88 -29.27
CA LYS A 59 -9.69 18.37 -28.27
C LYS A 59 -9.88 17.59 -26.97
N PRO A 60 -8.84 16.93 -26.43
CA PRO A 60 -8.95 16.26 -25.14
C PRO A 60 -9.27 17.30 -24.07
N ASN A 61 -10.26 16.99 -23.23
CA ASN A 61 -10.59 17.81 -22.08
C ASN A 61 -9.66 17.40 -20.92
N PHE A 62 -8.92 18.37 -20.39
CA PHE A 62 -7.95 18.16 -19.33
C PHE A 62 -8.45 18.73 -18.02
N MET A 63 -8.47 17.89 -16.99
CA MET A 63 -8.77 18.27 -15.62
C MET A 63 -7.51 18.26 -14.78
N LYS A 64 -7.48 18.99 -13.67
CA LYS A 64 -6.35 18.94 -12.75
C LYS A 64 -6.31 17.58 -12.05
N ALA A 65 -5.14 16.93 -12.02
CA ALA A 65 -4.99 15.59 -11.46
C ALA A 65 -5.42 15.49 -9.98
N HIS A 66 -5.26 16.57 -9.21
CA HIS A 66 -5.66 16.59 -7.80
C HIS A 66 -7.17 16.76 -7.58
N SER A 67 -7.93 17.14 -8.62
CA SER A 67 -9.37 17.34 -8.53
C SER A 67 -10.17 16.16 -9.08
N VAL A 68 -9.51 15.05 -9.39
CA VAL A 68 -10.15 13.86 -9.96
C VAL A 68 -9.85 12.63 -9.09
N PRO A 69 -10.67 11.56 -9.17
CA PRO A 69 -10.41 10.32 -8.47
C PRO A 69 -9.04 9.73 -8.81
N LYS A 70 -8.39 9.13 -7.80
CA LYS A 70 -7.12 8.41 -7.95
C LYS A 70 -7.39 6.91 -8.11
N THR A 71 -6.50 6.22 -8.81
CA THR A 71 -6.55 4.76 -8.95
C THR A 71 -5.37 4.11 -8.25
N LEU A 72 -5.66 3.16 -7.36
CA LEU A 72 -4.69 2.29 -6.70
C LEU A 72 -4.81 0.87 -7.25
N VAL A 73 -3.69 0.25 -7.60
CA VAL A 73 -3.62 -1.18 -7.95
C VAL A 73 -2.89 -1.92 -6.84
N CYS A 74 -3.56 -2.89 -6.23
CA CYS A 74 -2.97 -3.81 -5.27
C CYS A 74 -2.58 -5.11 -5.97
N HIS A 75 -1.28 -5.33 -6.17
CA HIS A 75 -0.74 -6.49 -6.85
C HIS A 75 -0.62 -7.68 -5.90
N ASP A 76 -1.75 -8.34 -5.65
CA ASP A 76 -1.81 -9.63 -4.95
C ASP A 76 -1.72 -10.78 -5.96
N MET A 77 -0.50 -11.10 -6.39
CA MET A 77 -0.27 -12.11 -7.42
C MET A 77 0.41 -13.35 -6.84
N LYS A 78 -0.39 -14.40 -6.58
CA LYS A 78 0.07 -15.73 -6.14
C LYS A 78 1.03 -15.69 -4.94
N GLY A 79 0.77 -14.80 -3.98
CA GLY A 79 1.58 -14.65 -2.76
C GLY A 79 2.84 -13.78 -2.91
N GLY A 80 3.09 -13.22 -4.10
CA GLY A 80 4.22 -12.34 -4.37
C GLY A 80 5.57 -13.07 -4.42
N TYR A 81 6.63 -12.31 -4.71
CA TYR A 81 8.01 -12.76 -4.89
C TYR A 81 8.12 -13.99 -5.79
N LEU A 82 7.51 -13.92 -6.97
CA LEU A 82 7.71 -14.90 -8.03
C LEU A 82 9.04 -14.58 -8.71
N ASP A 83 9.18 -14.83 -10.01
CA ASP A 83 10.42 -14.54 -10.72
C ASP A 83 10.75 -13.03 -10.80
N ASP A 84 9.77 -12.17 -10.52
CA ASP A 84 9.90 -10.73 -10.38
C ASP A 84 10.81 -10.27 -9.23
N ARG A 85 11.13 -11.18 -8.29
CA ARG A 85 12.07 -10.91 -7.19
C ARG A 85 13.53 -10.83 -7.64
N TRP A 86 13.87 -11.42 -8.78
CA TRP A 86 15.24 -11.45 -9.28
C TRP A 86 15.64 -10.11 -9.88
N VAL A 87 16.77 -9.56 -9.42
CA VAL A 87 17.24 -8.22 -9.78
C VAL A 87 17.54 -8.10 -11.28
N ASN A 88 18.09 -9.16 -11.87
CA ASN A 88 18.42 -9.22 -13.31
C ASN A 88 17.29 -9.81 -14.16
N GLY A 89 16.08 -9.94 -13.59
CA GLY A 89 14.95 -10.62 -14.22
C GLY A 89 15.14 -12.13 -14.30
N SER A 90 14.26 -12.77 -15.07
CA SER A 90 14.29 -14.21 -15.31
C SER A 90 14.14 -14.52 -16.81
N GLU A 91 14.38 -15.78 -17.20
CA GLU A 91 14.13 -16.26 -18.57
C GLU A 91 12.65 -16.55 -18.85
N ASN A 92 11.78 -16.39 -17.85
CA ASN A 92 10.35 -16.69 -17.96
C ASN A 92 9.60 -15.60 -18.75
N SER A 93 9.17 -15.92 -19.97
CA SER A 93 8.44 -14.97 -20.82
C SER A 93 6.99 -14.72 -20.38
N ASP A 94 6.43 -15.64 -19.58
CA ASP A 94 5.01 -15.71 -19.20
C ASP A 94 4.71 -15.00 -17.88
N GLU A 95 5.68 -14.23 -17.38
CA GLU A 95 5.51 -13.37 -16.21
C GLU A 95 4.41 -12.32 -16.44
N TYR A 96 3.73 -11.97 -15.34
CA TYR A 96 2.75 -10.90 -15.35
C TYR A 96 3.43 -9.55 -15.62
N LYS A 97 2.93 -8.84 -16.64
CA LYS A 97 3.43 -7.52 -17.04
C LYS A 97 2.30 -6.51 -16.89
N PHE A 98 2.49 -5.51 -16.03
CA PHE A 98 1.57 -4.39 -15.95
C PHE A 98 1.98 -3.31 -16.96
N LEU A 99 1.05 -2.91 -17.82
CA LEU A 99 1.31 -1.97 -18.92
C LEU A 99 0.62 -0.62 -18.75
N LEU A 100 -0.43 -0.54 -17.92
CA LEU A 100 -1.31 0.63 -17.81
C LEU A 100 -0.86 1.61 -16.71
N TRP A 101 0.45 1.85 -16.59
CA TRP A 101 1.02 2.74 -15.56
C TRP A 101 0.46 4.17 -15.62
N SER A 102 0.15 4.68 -16.82
CA SER A 102 -0.44 6.02 -16.99
C SER A 102 -1.85 6.15 -16.41
N CYS A 103 -2.52 5.04 -16.13
CA CYS A 103 -3.90 4.99 -15.66
C CYS A 103 -4.01 4.86 -14.13
N ILE A 104 -2.88 4.77 -13.42
CA ILE A 104 -2.87 4.59 -11.96
C ILE A 104 -2.02 5.65 -11.28
N ASP A 105 -2.22 5.80 -9.98
CA ASP A 105 -1.48 6.74 -9.13
C ASP A 105 -0.58 6.01 -8.15
N ILE A 106 -1.02 4.83 -7.72
CA ILE A 106 -0.37 4.06 -6.67
C ILE A 106 -0.38 2.59 -7.07
N PHE A 107 0.77 1.94 -6.95
CA PHE A 107 0.94 0.51 -7.09
C PHE A 107 1.41 -0.07 -5.75
N VAL A 108 0.63 -0.98 -5.17
CA VAL A 108 1.03 -1.71 -3.97
C VAL A 108 1.56 -3.07 -4.39
N TYR A 109 2.82 -3.35 -4.08
CA TYR A 109 3.33 -4.72 -4.18
C TYR A 109 2.88 -5.48 -2.93
N PHE A 110 1.93 -6.40 -3.11
CA PHE A 110 1.28 -7.10 -2.01
C PHE A 110 1.83 -8.51 -1.86
N SER A 111 2.03 -8.93 -0.61
CA SER A 111 2.31 -10.32 -0.26
C SER A 111 1.80 -10.59 1.16
N HIS A 112 1.61 -11.86 1.49
CA HIS A 112 1.28 -12.33 2.84
C HIS A 112 2.51 -12.48 3.74
N LYS A 113 3.53 -11.63 3.52
CA LYS A 113 4.79 -11.64 4.27
C LYS A 113 4.86 -10.41 5.15
N PHE A 114 5.21 -10.62 6.43
CA PHE A 114 5.14 -9.60 7.49
C PHE A 114 5.53 -8.20 7.03
N ILE A 115 6.75 -8.02 6.51
CA ILE A 115 7.15 -6.79 5.81
C ILE A 115 7.48 -7.11 4.36
N THR A 116 6.77 -6.46 3.45
CA THR A 116 6.96 -6.57 2.01
C THR A 116 7.79 -5.40 1.49
N ILE A 117 8.92 -5.73 0.84
CA ILE A 117 9.75 -4.80 0.08
C ILE A 117 9.42 -5.02 -1.41
N PRO A 118 8.96 -4.00 -2.14
CA PRO A 118 8.68 -4.14 -3.57
C PRO A 118 9.96 -4.50 -4.35
N PRO A 119 9.93 -5.49 -5.25
CA PRO A 119 11.07 -5.80 -6.10
C PRO A 119 11.50 -4.63 -7.00
N LEU A 120 12.80 -4.59 -7.32
CA LEU A 120 13.42 -3.53 -8.13
C LEU A 120 12.66 -3.26 -9.44
N CYS A 121 12.21 -4.31 -10.13
CA CYS A 121 11.51 -4.19 -11.41
C CYS A 121 10.22 -3.37 -11.28
N TRP A 122 9.43 -3.59 -10.22
CA TRP A 122 8.19 -2.87 -9.93
C TRP A 122 8.43 -1.44 -9.49
N ILE A 123 9.42 -1.21 -8.60
CA ILE A 123 9.81 0.14 -8.19
C ILE A 123 10.22 0.95 -9.42
N ASN A 124 11.14 0.41 -10.24
CA ASN A 124 11.63 1.11 -11.42
C ASN A 124 10.55 1.33 -12.48
N ALA A 125 9.66 0.36 -12.68
CA ALA A 125 8.54 0.51 -13.62
C ALA A 125 7.59 1.62 -13.16
N GLY A 126 7.17 1.62 -11.89
CA GLY A 126 6.30 2.67 -11.33
C GLY A 126 6.98 4.03 -11.37
N HIS A 127 8.21 4.12 -10.87
CA HIS A 127 8.97 5.38 -10.85
C HIS A 127 9.20 5.97 -12.23
N THR A 128 9.51 5.15 -13.24
CA THR A 128 9.67 5.62 -14.64
C THR A 128 8.39 6.29 -15.16
N HIS A 129 7.23 5.88 -14.67
CA HIS A 129 5.92 6.44 -15.05
C HIS A 129 5.36 7.47 -14.05
N GLY A 130 6.13 7.84 -13.03
CA GLY A 130 5.69 8.76 -11.97
C GLY A 130 4.61 8.18 -11.05
N VAL A 131 4.52 6.86 -10.94
CA VAL A 131 3.60 6.14 -10.06
C VAL A 131 4.30 5.77 -8.76
N LYS A 132 3.65 6.03 -7.62
CA LYS A 132 4.17 5.65 -6.31
C LYS A 132 4.07 4.14 -6.11
N VAL A 133 5.14 3.52 -5.62
CA VAL A 133 5.21 2.09 -5.35
C VAL A 133 5.30 1.85 -3.85
N LEU A 134 4.30 1.16 -3.28
CA LEU A 134 4.24 0.89 -1.85
C LEU A 134 4.62 -0.56 -1.54
N GLY A 135 5.34 -0.73 -0.43
CA GLY A 135 5.42 -2.01 0.26
C GLY A 135 4.18 -2.27 1.09
N THR A 136 4.18 -3.39 1.81
CA THR A 136 3.07 -3.79 2.68
C THR A 136 3.60 -4.14 4.07
N ILE A 137 2.93 -3.64 5.11
CA ILE A 137 3.06 -4.12 6.49
C ILE A 137 1.81 -4.93 6.77
N ILE A 138 1.96 -6.24 7.00
CA ILE A 138 0.83 -7.13 7.22
C ILE A 138 1.01 -8.00 8.45
N THR A 139 -0.05 -8.14 9.24
CA THR A 139 -0.12 -9.13 10.33
C THR A 139 -1.47 -9.84 10.23
N GLU A 140 -1.48 -11.17 10.35
CA GLU A 140 -2.67 -11.98 10.05
C GLU A 140 -2.91 -13.05 11.11
N GLY A 141 -4.20 -13.30 11.38
CA GLY A 141 -4.64 -14.41 12.23
C GLY A 141 -4.07 -14.39 13.67
N SER A 142 -3.99 -15.57 14.28
CA SER A 142 -3.58 -15.71 15.68
C SER A 142 -2.11 -15.33 15.91
N GLU A 143 -1.25 -15.54 14.93
CA GLU A 143 0.17 -15.18 15.03
C GLU A 143 0.37 -13.65 14.96
N GLY A 144 -0.40 -12.95 14.11
CA GLY A 144 -0.44 -11.49 14.10
C GLY A 144 -0.90 -10.90 15.43
N ALA A 145 -1.96 -11.45 16.03
CA ALA A 145 -2.44 -11.01 17.34
C ALA A 145 -1.37 -11.16 18.44
N LYS A 146 -0.74 -12.35 18.52
CA LYS A 146 0.37 -12.60 19.47
C LYS A 146 1.55 -11.65 19.25
N LEU A 147 1.88 -11.35 17.99
CA LEU A 147 2.95 -10.42 17.68
C LEU A 147 2.66 -9.03 18.24
N TRP A 148 1.45 -8.52 18.05
CA TRP A 148 1.04 -7.22 18.59
C TRP A 148 1.04 -7.18 20.12
N ASP A 149 0.61 -8.25 20.79
CA ASP A 149 0.71 -8.35 22.26
C ASP A 149 2.17 -8.32 22.73
N ARG A 150 3.09 -9.02 22.05
CA ARG A 150 4.54 -8.96 22.36
C ARG A 150 5.11 -7.56 22.13
N MET A 151 4.73 -6.90 21.04
CA MET A 151 5.18 -5.53 20.77
C MET A 151 4.63 -4.56 21.81
N ALA A 152 3.39 -4.73 22.26
CA ALA A 152 2.77 -3.93 23.32
C ALA A 152 3.51 -4.03 24.65
N ALA A 153 4.09 -5.20 24.96
CA ALA A 153 4.89 -5.41 26.15
C ALA A 153 6.26 -4.71 26.13
N SER A 154 6.71 -4.17 24.99
CA SER A 154 8.03 -3.55 24.86
C SER A 154 8.00 -2.27 24.02
N ARG A 155 8.02 -1.13 24.70
CA ARG A 155 8.11 0.19 24.04
C ARG A 155 9.37 0.34 23.18
N THR A 156 10.47 -0.31 23.58
CA THR A 156 11.71 -0.37 22.78
C THR A 156 11.49 -1.13 21.48
N MET A 157 10.76 -2.25 21.53
CA MET A 157 10.45 -3.04 20.33
C MET A 157 9.59 -2.25 19.34
N ILE A 158 8.59 -1.50 19.80
CA ILE A 158 7.79 -0.61 18.94
C ILE A 158 8.64 0.49 18.30
N ARG A 159 9.58 1.07 19.05
CA ARG A 159 10.50 2.09 18.53
C ARG A 159 11.44 1.51 17.46
N GLU A 160 12.01 0.34 17.71
CA GLU A 160 12.85 -0.35 16.72
C GLU A 160 12.03 -0.76 15.50
N PHE A 161 10.80 -1.26 15.66
CA PHE A 161 9.89 -1.56 14.55
C PHE A 161 9.70 -0.34 13.63
N ALA A 162 9.31 0.81 14.20
CA ALA A 162 9.12 2.04 13.43
C ALA A 162 10.43 2.54 12.79
N PHE A 163 11.54 2.49 13.53
CA PHE A 163 12.84 2.94 13.05
C PHE A 163 13.38 2.06 11.91
N ARG A 164 13.31 0.74 12.03
CA ARG A 164 13.82 -0.20 11.01
C ARG A 164 13.02 -0.11 9.72
N LEU A 165 11.70 -0.02 9.81
CA LEU A 165 10.85 0.22 8.63
C LEU A 165 11.18 1.54 7.94
N THR A 166 11.44 2.59 8.72
CA THR A 166 11.92 3.87 8.15
C THR A 166 13.21 3.66 7.35
N LEU A 167 14.20 2.96 7.92
CA LEU A 167 15.46 2.70 7.24
C LEU A 167 15.31 1.82 6.00
N ILE A 168 14.39 0.86 6.01
CA ILE A 168 14.10 -0.03 4.87
C ILE A 168 13.47 0.76 3.73
N CYS A 169 12.45 1.57 4.01
CA CYS A 169 11.79 2.43 3.03
C CYS A 169 12.76 3.44 2.40
N ASP A 170 13.67 4.00 3.19
CA ASP A 170 14.74 4.88 2.70
C ASP A 170 15.73 4.13 1.82
N HIS A 171 16.26 3.00 2.32
CA HIS A 171 17.32 2.24 1.66
C HIS A 171 16.87 1.73 0.29
N TYR A 172 15.73 1.06 0.21
CA TYR A 172 15.21 0.50 -1.04
C TYR A 172 14.43 1.50 -1.90
N GLY A 173 14.25 2.74 -1.42
CA GLY A 173 13.76 3.86 -2.24
C GLY A 173 12.28 3.81 -2.64
N PHE A 174 11.45 2.90 -2.12
CA PHE A 174 10.02 2.86 -2.41
C PHE A 174 9.22 3.90 -1.60
N ASP A 175 7.96 4.13 -1.94
CA ASP A 175 7.23 5.36 -1.60
C ASP A 175 6.37 5.29 -0.33
N GLY A 176 6.51 4.24 0.47
CA GLY A 176 5.79 4.06 1.72
C GLY A 176 5.05 2.72 1.80
N TYR A 177 3.96 2.66 2.56
CA TYR A 177 3.37 1.39 2.97
C TYR A 177 1.84 1.37 2.89
N LEU A 178 1.30 0.28 2.37
CA LEU A 178 -0.02 -0.21 2.78
C LEU A 178 0.11 -0.89 4.15
N ILE A 179 -0.76 -0.55 5.09
CA ILE A 179 -0.84 -1.16 6.41
C ILE A 179 -2.09 -2.02 6.44
N ASN A 180 -1.92 -3.34 6.54
CA ASN A 180 -3.02 -4.29 6.56
C ASN A 180 -2.96 -5.17 7.83
N ILE A 181 -3.80 -4.86 8.83
CA ILE A 181 -3.82 -5.58 10.11
C ILE A 181 -5.01 -6.55 10.12
N GLU A 182 -4.82 -7.75 9.57
CA GLU A 182 -5.83 -8.81 9.42
C GLU A 182 -5.84 -9.76 10.65
N ASN A 183 -5.80 -9.18 11.84
CA ASN A 183 -5.92 -9.90 13.11
C ASN A 183 -6.58 -9.04 14.18
N THR A 184 -7.15 -9.66 15.20
CA THR A 184 -7.64 -8.93 16.37
C THR A 184 -6.50 -8.27 17.14
N ILE A 185 -6.79 -7.14 17.77
CA ILE A 185 -5.83 -6.33 18.55
C ILE A 185 -6.40 -6.16 19.96
N SER A 186 -5.62 -6.50 20.98
CA SER A 186 -6.00 -6.24 22.37
C SER A 186 -6.04 -4.73 22.66
N LYS A 187 -6.73 -4.33 23.74
CA LYS A 187 -6.81 -2.90 24.11
C LYS A 187 -5.43 -2.29 24.38
N GLU A 188 -4.56 -3.06 25.02
CA GLU A 188 -3.18 -2.69 25.29
C GLU A 188 -2.37 -2.58 24.00
N ALA A 189 -2.52 -3.54 23.08
CA ALA A 189 -1.86 -3.51 21.80
C ALA A 189 -2.37 -2.41 20.87
N MET A 190 -3.63 -1.97 20.99
CA MET A 190 -4.17 -0.86 20.21
C MET A 190 -3.39 0.44 20.50
N ALA A 191 -3.05 0.70 21.76
CA ALA A 191 -2.23 1.85 22.10
C ALA A 191 -0.81 1.75 21.52
N ALA A 192 -0.24 0.55 21.51
CA ALA A 192 1.07 0.28 20.92
C ALA A 192 1.08 0.44 19.38
N LEU A 193 0.02 -0.03 18.70
CA LEU A 193 -0.20 0.15 17.26
C LEU A 193 -0.22 1.64 16.90
N PHE A 194 -1.07 2.43 17.55
CA PHE A 194 -1.14 3.87 17.30
C PHE A 194 0.18 4.59 17.59
N TYR A 195 0.88 4.21 18.66
CA TYR A 195 2.20 4.78 18.96
C TYR A 195 3.26 4.41 17.91
N GLY A 196 3.26 3.16 17.45
CA GLY A 196 4.18 2.68 16.42
C GLY A 196 3.93 3.33 15.06
N LEU A 197 2.66 3.44 14.65
CA LEU A 197 2.26 4.11 13.42
C LEU A 197 2.62 5.60 13.45
N ASP A 198 2.31 6.31 14.53
CA ASP A 198 2.67 7.73 14.68
C ASP A 198 4.18 7.95 14.55
N LEU A 199 5.00 7.12 15.21
CA LEU A 199 6.45 7.17 15.09
C LEU A 199 6.92 6.88 13.66
N LEU A 200 6.41 5.80 13.06
CA LEU A 200 6.79 5.37 11.71
C LEU A 200 6.48 6.47 10.68
N ILE A 201 5.24 6.98 10.70
CA ILE A 201 4.79 8.00 9.76
C ILE A 201 5.64 9.26 9.93
N LYS A 202 5.85 9.75 11.16
CA LYS A 202 6.70 10.92 11.41
C LYS A 202 8.13 10.73 10.90
N ASN A 203 8.74 9.57 11.19
CA ASN A 203 10.10 9.28 10.78
C ASN A 203 10.23 9.24 9.25
N VAL A 204 9.33 8.55 8.57
CA VAL A 204 9.33 8.44 7.10
C VAL A 204 9.03 9.80 6.44
N LYS A 205 8.06 10.56 6.96
CA LYS A 205 7.72 11.90 6.45
C LYS A 205 8.85 12.91 6.67
N THR A 206 9.69 12.71 7.69
CA THR A 206 10.90 13.53 7.90
C THR A 206 11.96 13.27 6.82
N LEU A 207 12.06 12.03 6.32
CA LEU A 207 12.94 11.71 5.19
C LEU A 207 12.41 12.27 3.88
N SER A 208 11.11 12.11 3.63
CA SER A 208 10.44 12.71 2.50
C SER A 208 8.93 12.87 2.78
N PRO A 209 8.38 14.09 2.68
CA PRO A 209 6.95 14.32 2.87
C PRO A 209 6.09 13.65 1.78
N ASP A 210 6.70 13.29 0.64
CA ASP A 210 6.02 12.67 -0.50
C ASP A 210 5.71 11.18 -0.28
N LYS A 211 6.38 10.52 0.67
CA LYS A 211 6.08 9.11 0.99
C LYS A 211 4.71 9.00 1.63
N ILE A 212 3.94 7.95 1.32
CA ILE A 212 2.54 7.83 1.74
C ILE A 212 2.24 6.56 2.52
N PHE A 213 1.24 6.65 3.39
CA PHE A 213 0.69 5.54 4.15
C PHE A 213 -0.77 5.36 3.83
N ILE A 214 -1.17 4.13 3.54
CA ILE A 214 -2.56 3.77 3.29
C ILE A 214 -2.96 2.71 4.31
N TRP A 215 -4.07 2.95 5.00
CA TRP A 215 -4.65 1.97 5.92
C TRP A 215 -5.63 1.07 5.17
N TYR A 216 -5.56 -0.25 5.33
CA TYR A 216 -6.62 -1.15 4.86
C TYR A 216 -7.74 -1.24 5.90
N ASP A 217 -9.00 -1.20 5.46
CA ASP A 217 -10.20 -1.26 6.30
C ASP A 217 -10.35 -2.63 7.00
N ALA A 218 -9.60 -2.85 8.10
CA ALA A 218 -9.54 -4.12 8.80
C ALA A 218 -10.01 -4.02 10.27
N VAL A 219 -9.15 -3.61 11.20
CA VAL A 219 -9.49 -3.54 12.63
C VAL A 219 -10.24 -2.27 13.02
N ASN A 220 -11.21 -2.42 13.91
CA ASN A 220 -12.02 -1.32 14.43
C ASN A 220 -11.36 -0.63 15.64
N PHE A 221 -11.41 0.69 15.68
CA PHE A 221 -11.05 1.49 16.84
C PHE A 221 -12.29 1.82 17.69
N PRO A 222 -12.22 1.77 19.04
CA PRO A 222 -11.11 1.33 19.87
C PRO A 222 -11.14 -0.17 20.23
N SER A 223 -12.10 -0.95 19.71
CA SER A 223 -12.34 -2.32 20.16
C SER A 223 -11.21 -3.30 19.79
N GLY A 224 -10.52 -3.05 18.68
CA GLY A 224 -9.52 -3.96 18.10
C GLY A 224 -10.11 -5.21 17.47
N GLU A 225 -11.43 -5.24 17.27
CA GLU A 225 -12.10 -6.32 16.52
C GLU A 225 -11.70 -6.24 15.04
N LEU A 226 -11.29 -7.37 14.45
CA LEU A 226 -11.11 -7.48 13.00
C LEU A 226 -12.49 -7.56 12.36
N LYS A 227 -12.94 -6.46 11.75
CA LYS A 227 -14.25 -6.38 11.11
C LYS A 227 -14.23 -5.27 10.07
N TRP A 228 -14.10 -5.66 8.81
CA TRP A 228 -14.18 -4.75 7.67
C TRP A 228 -15.50 -4.01 7.66
N GLN A 229 -15.45 -2.69 7.49
CA GLN A 229 -16.64 -1.83 7.50
C GLN A 229 -17.23 -1.64 6.10
N ASN A 230 -16.43 -1.86 5.06
CA ASN A 230 -16.74 -1.59 3.65
C ASN A 230 -17.04 -0.11 3.35
N LYS A 231 -16.90 0.77 4.34
CA LYS A 231 -17.11 2.21 4.25
C LYS A 231 -16.22 2.95 5.22
N LEU A 232 -16.00 4.23 4.98
CA LEU A 232 -15.43 5.11 5.99
C LEU A 232 -16.52 5.44 7.03
N ASN A 233 -16.22 5.21 8.32
CA ASN A 233 -17.09 5.55 9.44
C ASN A 233 -16.27 5.75 10.74
N ASN A 234 -16.95 6.04 11.85
CA ASN A 234 -16.30 6.28 13.15
C ASN A 234 -15.37 5.15 13.66
N LEU A 235 -15.55 3.90 13.19
CA LEU A 235 -14.76 2.75 13.64
C LEU A 235 -13.40 2.68 12.94
N ASN A 236 -13.25 3.20 11.71
CA ASN A 236 -11.97 3.24 10.99
C ASN A 236 -11.45 4.67 10.75
N ARG A 237 -12.24 5.71 11.07
CA ARG A 237 -11.90 7.12 10.92
C ARG A 237 -10.56 7.50 11.54
N LYS A 238 -10.26 6.99 12.73
CA LYS A 238 -9.01 7.32 13.43
C LYS A 238 -7.76 6.84 12.69
N PHE A 239 -7.85 5.72 11.96
CA PHE A 239 -6.76 5.24 11.12
C PHE A 239 -6.65 6.06 9.83
N PHE A 240 -7.78 6.42 9.22
CA PHE A 240 -7.83 7.31 8.06
C PHE A 240 -7.23 8.69 8.34
N ASP A 241 -7.53 9.29 9.50
CA ASP A 241 -6.98 10.59 9.89
C ASP A 241 -5.47 10.52 10.20
N MET A 242 -4.95 9.36 10.59
CA MET A 242 -3.53 9.13 10.83
C MET A 242 -2.73 8.90 9.54
N CYS A 243 -3.36 8.35 8.50
CA CYS A 243 -2.73 7.97 7.24
C CYS A 243 -3.05 8.96 6.09
N ASP A 244 -2.32 8.85 4.98
CA ASP A 244 -2.58 9.64 3.77
C ASP A 244 -3.84 9.17 3.03
N GLY A 245 -4.32 7.95 3.31
CA GLY A 245 -5.59 7.46 2.81
C GLY A 245 -6.05 6.16 3.46
N ILE A 246 -7.22 5.70 3.06
CA ILE A 246 -7.80 4.40 3.47
C ILE A 246 -8.20 3.60 2.23
N PHE A 247 -7.90 2.31 2.22
CA PHE A 247 -8.33 1.35 1.23
C PHE A 247 -9.45 0.51 1.84
N LEU A 248 -10.68 0.77 1.41
CA LEU A 248 -11.88 0.11 1.91
C LEU A 248 -11.95 -1.34 1.42
N ASN A 249 -12.54 -2.20 2.24
CA ASN A 249 -12.82 -3.57 1.85
C ASN A 249 -13.87 -3.63 0.71
N TYR A 250 -13.85 -4.71 -0.05
CA TYR A 250 -14.57 -4.83 -1.33
C TYR A 250 -16.04 -5.26 -1.22
N GLY A 251 -16.58 -5.39 -0.02
CA GLY A 251 -17.96 -5.83 0.25
C GLY A 251 -18.98 -4.71 0.42
N TRP A 252 -18.78 -3.56 -0.23
CA TRP A 252 -19.60 -2.35 -0.06
C TRP A 252 -20.92 -2.41 -0.84
N SER A 253 -21.92 -1.67 -0.36
CA SER A 253 -23.14 -1.31 -1.10
C SER A 253 -23.12 0.14 -1.60
N GLU A 254 -24.12 0.55 -2.38
CA GLU A 254 -24.27 1.95 -2.80
C GLU A 254 -24.47 2.89 -1.61
N GLU A 255 -25.23 2.47 -0.59
CA GLU A 255 -25.42 3.24 0.65
C GLU A 255 -24.11 3.40 1.44
N ASP A 256 -23.24 2.40 1.40
CA ASP A 256 -21.91 2.47 2.01
C ASP A 256 -21.03 3.52 1.31
N LEU A 257 -21.13 3.66 -0.01
CA LEU A 257 -20.44 4.70 -0.77
C LEU A 257 -20.95 6.10 -0.43
N ILE A 258 -22.28 6.28 -0.37
CA ILE A 258 -22.89 7.56 0.00
C ILE A 258 -22.42 7.98 1.40
N ALA A 259 -22.51 7.07 2.38
CA ALA A 259 -22.03 7.32 3.74
C ALA A 259 -20.53 7.65 3.78
N THR A 260 -19.73 6.97 2.95
CA THR A 260 -18.28 7.24 2.83
C THR A 260 -18.01 8.65 2.30
N VAL A 261 -18.75 9.10 1.28
CA VAL A 261 -18.59 10.45 0.72
C VAL A 261 -18.92 11.51 1.79
N GLU A 262 -20.01 11.33 2.53
CA GLU A 262 -20.39 12.22 3.63
C GLU A 262 -19.30 12.28 4.73
N GLU A 263 -18.79 11.12 5.16
CA GLU A 263 -17.80 11.03 6.23
C GLU A 263 -16.41 11.56 5.82
N SER A 264 -16.03 11.38 4.56
CA SER A 264 -14.70 11.74 4.04
C SER A 264 -14.50 13.25 3.84
N GLY A 265 -15.58 14.01 3.65
CA GLY A 265 -15.54 15.47 3.48
C GLY A 265 -14.56 15.91 2.39
N SER A 266 -13.64 16.82 2.72
CA SER A 266 -12.63 17.32 1.76
C SER A 266 -11.58 16.30 1.34
N ARG A 267 -11.47 15.16 2.04
CA ARG A 267 -10.52 14.08 1.74
C ARG A 267 -11.14 12.93 0.95
N LYS A 268 -12.25 13.16 0.23
CA LYS A 268 -12.91 12.13 -0.60
C LYS A 268 -11.95 11.40 -1.57
N THR A 269 -10.94 12.10 -2.11
CA THR A 269 -9.93 11.54 -3.03
C THR A 269 -8.84 10.71 -2.33
N ASP A 270 -8.88 10.62 -1.01
CA ASP A 270 -7.96 9.81 -0.20
C ASP A 270 -8.62 8.51 0.29
N VAL A 271 -9.87 8.27 -0.13
CA VAL A 271 -10.59 7.00 0.10
C VAL A 271 -10.54 6.17 -1.19
N TYR A 272 -9.90 5.01 -1.12
CA TYR A 272 -9.81 4.05 -2.20
C TYR A 272 -10.86 2.96 -1.96
N VAL A 273 -11.81 2.83 -2.87
CA VAL A 273 -12.91 1.85 -2.75
C VAL A 273 -12.45 0.48 -3.29
N GLY A 274 -12.47 -0.54 -2.44
CA GLY A 274 -12.02 -1.89 -2.78
C GLY A 274 -12.82 -2.54 -3.89
N VAL A 275 -12.15 -3.11 -4.88
CA VAL A 275 -12.77 -4.00 -5.87
C VAL A 275 -11.95 -5.27 -5.95
N ASP A 276 -12.51 -6.39 -5.50
CA ASP A 276 -11.87 -7.69 -5.65
C ASP A 276 -12.02 -8.19 -7.08
N VAL A 277 -10.98 -8.00 -7.88
CA VAL A 277 -10.96 -8.42 -9.29
C VAL A 277 -11.03 -9.94 -9.47
N PHE A 278 -10.82 -10.73 -8.40
CA PHE A 278 -11.04 -12.18 -8.43
C PHE A 278 -12.52 -12.56 -8.29
N GLY A 279 -13.39 -11.64 -7.86
CA GLY A 279 -14.83 -11.85 -7.80
C GLY A 279 -15.37 -12.49 -6.52
N ARG A 280 -14.65 -12.42 -5.40
CA ARG A 280 -15.10 -13.04 -4.13
C ARG A 280 -16.01 -12.07 -3.38
N GLY A 281 -17.29 -12.05 -3.76
CA GLY A 281 -18.31 -11.31 -3.02
C GLY A 281 -18.24 -9.79 -3.15
N CYS A 282 -17.62 -9.29 -4.23
CA CYS A 282 -17.59 -7.86 -4.54
C CYS A 282 -18.80 -7.43 -5.39
N PHE A 283 -19.12 -6.14 -5.34
CA PHE A 283 -20.11 -5.55 -6.25
C PHE A 283 -19.75 -5.86 -7.71
N GLY A 284 -20.74 -6.25 -8.50
CA GLY A 284 -20.55 -6.61 -9.92
C GLY A 284 -19.85 -7.95 -10.17
N GLY A 285 -19.42 -8.72 -9.15
CA GLY A 285 -18.94 -10.11 -9.31
C GLY A 285 -17.49 -10.29 -9.78
N GLY A 286 -16.74 -9.22 -10.04
CA GLY A 286 -15.30 -9.25 -10.38
C GLY A 286 -14.95 -9.75 -11.79
N GLY A 287 -13.70 -10.14 -12.03
CA GLY A 287 -13.25 -10.60 -13.35
C GLY A 287 -13.53 -9.59 -14.47
N PHE A 288 -14.17 -10.05 -15.55
CA PHE A 288 -14.54 -9.16 -16.67
C PHE A 288 -15.71 -8.22 -16.35
N THR A 289 -16.46 -8.46 -15.27
CA THR A 289 -17.56 -7.61 -14.83
C THR A 289 -17.14 -6.60 -13.77
N THR A 290 -15.84 -6.51 -13.46
CA THR A 290 -15.25 -5.46 -12.62
C THR A 290 -15.63 -4.05 -13.10
N CYS A 291 -15.86 -3.84 -14.40
CA CYS A 291 -16.33 -2.56 -14.94
C CYS A 291 -17.65 -2.07 -14.29
N GLU A 292 -18.54 -2.97 -13.89
CA GLU A 292 -19.81 -2.62 -13.23
C GLU A 292 -19.57 -1.91 -11.89
N ALA A 293 -18.57 -2.35 -11.10
CA ALA A 293 -18.19 -1.70 -9.85
C ALA A 293 -17.62 -0.28 -10.09
N PHE A 294 -16.82 -0.11 -11.15
CA PHE A 294 -16.33 1.21 -11.56
C PHE A 294 -17.48 2.12 -12.00
N PHE A 295 -18.43 1.62 -12.79
CA PHE A 295 -19.59 2.41 -13.22
C PHE A 295 -20.43 2.87 -12.04
N ALA A 296 -20.74 1.98 -11.08
CA ALA A 296 -21.48 2.35 -9.87
C ALA A 296 -20.77 3.48 -9.09
N TYR A 297 -19.45 3.38 -8.90
CA TYR A 297 -18.67 4.43 -8.26
C TYR A 297 -18.79 5.78 -8.99
N PHE A 298 -18.56 5.82 -10.30
CA PHE A 298 -18.59 7.08 -11.07
C PHE A 298 -19.98 7.71 -11.18
N VAL A 299 -21.04 6.92 -11.03
CA VAL A 299 -22.42 7.44 -11.00
C VAL A 299 -22.76 8.02 -9.63
N LEU A 300 -22.31 7.38 -8.56
CA LEU A 300 -22.73 7.70 -7.19
C LEU A 300 -21.84 8.73 -6.48
N VAL A 301 -20.58 8.86 -6.91
CA VAL A 301 -19.61 9.79 -6.31
C VAL A 301 -19.42 10.98 -7.26
N PRO A 302 -20.17 12.08 -7.09
CA PRO A 302 -20.02 13.25 -7.94
C PRO A 302 -18.64 13.90 -7.81
N GLU A 303 -18.16 14.48 -8.92
CA GLU A 303 -16.86 15.16 -9.05
C GLU A 303 -16.58 16.19 -7.96
#